data_AF-A0AA43XJN0-F1
#
_entry.id   AF-A0AA43XJN0-F1
#
_cell.length_a   1.000
_cell.length_b   1.000
_cell.length_c   1.000
_cell.angle_alpha   90.00
_cell.angle_beta   90.00
_cell.angle_gamma   90.00
#
_symmetry.space_group_name_H-M   'P 1'
#
loop_
_entity.id
_entity.type
_entity.pdbx_description
1 polymer ?
#
loop_
_entity_poly.entity_id
_entity_poly.type
_entity_poly.pdbx_seq_one_letter_code
_entity_poly.pdbx_strand_id
1 'polypeptide(L)'
;MLDLEKVSDVERDEFFIVAGTKYHEYLTPYIKNYHLPLKGKSLGNWIPELKRLIKDDEISSQGEELHRMFNEAVPLHWNEIDKLPYNNGIYIMFERGELYKGRNRIVRIGTHLRPDRLIKRLKNHSINKNANGSIFRKNIGRALLHKKEDPYLKIWDKNTSDKEIKEEYNHLIDKKKEKELEEIISDYLKNNITFVCFPVNTEKERLRLEEGMISVLNHTEDFQPSTSWLGLSSPVEEIKSSGLWNCNGLNGALLTDEEMKRIQWLFNSQSEEPGYPSKEPLIKTIDEPEKVVVVEENKSMKQKKKTDTKVTAHDIREYIEKLFDEARESGYPYLDLVSGDIHKQLNMKDSMPSVCSVMYQKIKDGDEILHRTPSGYSSTIKIRYFV
;
A
#
# COMPACT_ATOMS: atom_id res chain seq x y z
N MET A 1 -19.36 -8.68 -34.72
CA MET A 1 -18.17 -7.98 -34.19
C MET A 1 -17.96 -6.63 -34.84
N LEU A 2 -17.85 -6.54 -36.18
CA LEU A 2 -17.56 -5.30 -36.92
C LEU A 2 -18.40 -4.05 -36.55
N ASP A 3 -19.64 -4.22 -36.10
CA ASP A 3 -20.46 -3.08 -35.66
C ASP A 3 -20.31 -2.76 -34.17
N LEU A 4 -19.93 -3.73 -33.34
CA LEU A 4 -19.72 -3.56 -31.89
C LEU A 4 -18.37 -2.86 -31.62
N GLU A 5 -17.35 -3.19 -32.42
CA GLU A 5 -16.03 -2.55 -32.38
C GLU A 5 -16.05 -1.05 -32.76
N LYS A 6 -17.14 -0.57 -33.36
CA LYS A 6 -17.32 0.86 -33.66
C LYS A 6 -17.65 1.70 -32.42
N VAL A 7 -18.16 1.07 -31.37
CA VAL A 7 -18.72 1.75 -30.19
C VAL A 7 -18.17 1.22 -28.87
N SER A 8 -17.35 0.16 -28.89
CA SER A 8 -16.75 -0.46 -27.70
C SER A 8 -15.46 -1.20 -28.06
N ASP A 9 -14.57 -1.35 -27.09
CA ASP A 9 -13.36 -2.16 -27.17
C ASP A 9 -13.65 -3.57 -26.62
N VAL A 10 -13.80 -4.56 -27.50
CA VAL A 10 -14.17 -5.94 -27.13
C VAL A 10 -13.13 -6.67 -26.27
N GLU A 11 -11.90 -6.17 -26.21
CA GLU A 11 -10.82 -6.73 -25.39
C GLU A 11 -10.72 -6.09 -24.01
N ARG A 12 -11.12 -4.81 -23.87
CA ARG A 12 -10.93 -4.02 -22.65
C ARG A 12 -12.22 -3.71 -21.92
N ASP A 13 -13.29 -3.41 -22.65
CA ASP A 13 -14.55 -3.01 -22.04
C ASP A 13 -15.25 -4.21 -21.38
N GLU A 14 -16.03 -3.92 -20.33
CA GLU A 14 -16.80 -4.91 -19.59
C GLU A 14 -18.24 -4.97 -20.12
N PHE A 15 -18.70 -6.16 -20.53
CA PHE A 15 -20.00 -6.34 -21.18
C PHE A 15 -20.99 -7.08 -20.28
N PHE A 16 -22.18 -6.51 -20.06
CA PHE A 16 -23.30 -7.23 -19.45
C PHE A 16 -24.20 -7.78 -20.56
N ILE A 17 -24.17 -9.11 -20.78
CA ILE A 17 -24.96 -9.73 -21.85
C ILE A 17 -26.29 -10.23 -21.27
N VAL A 18 -27.34 -9.47 -21.52
CA VAL A 18 -28.73 -9.81 -21.15
C VAL A 18 -29.40 -10.47 -22.35
N ALA A 19 -28.95 -11.68 -22.69
CA ALA A 19 -29.45 -12.43 -23.84
C ALA A 19 -29.57 -13.93 -23.54
N GLY A 20 -30.39 -14.64 -24.33
CA GLY A 20 -30.63 -16.07 -24.08
C GLY A 20 -29.39 -16.89 -24.40
N THR A 21 -29.33 -18.13 -23.91
CA THR A 21 -28.18 -19.03 -24.13
C THR A 21 -27.80 -19.15 -25.60
N LYS A 22 -28.80 -19.33 -26.46
CA LYS A 22 -28.62 -19.38 -27.92
C LYS A 22 -28.02 -18.12 -28.54
N TYR A 23 -28.03 -16.97 -27.86
CA TYR A 23 -27.51 -15.71 -28.39
C TYR A 23 -26.13 -15.40 -27.82
N HIS A 24 -25.95 -15.56 -26.51
CA HIS A 24 -24.67 -15.22 -25.89
C HIS A 24 -23.56 -16.24 -26.20
N GLU A 25 -23.89 -17.51 -26.49
CA GLU A 25 -22.88 -18.51 -26.90
C GLU A 25 -22.17 -18.14 -28.20
N TYR A 26 -22.79 -17.35 -29.09
CA TYR A 26 -22.14 -16.82 -30.29
C TYR A 26 -21.30 -15.56 -30.04
N LEU A 27 -21.51 -14.88 -28.90
CA LEU A 27 -20.81 -13.64 -28.54
C LEU A 27 -19.62 -13.89 -27.62
N THR A 28 -19.78 -14.78 -26.64
CA THR A 28 -18.80 -15.09 -25.60
C THR A 28 -17.44 -15.62 -26.08
N PRO A 29 -17.28 -16.26 -27.26
CA PRO A 29 -15.95 -16.59 -27.79
C PRO A 29 -15.14 -15.37 -28.26
N TYR A 30 -15.81 -14.22 -28.44
CA TYR A 30 -15.24 -13.03 -29.06
C TYR A 30 -15.20 -11.81 -28.13
N ILE A 31 -15.75 -11.93 -26.92
CA ILE A 31 -15.75 -10.89 -25.91
C ILE A 31 -15.02 -11.46 -24.71
N LYS A 32 -13.94 -10.78 -24.29
CA LYS A 32 -13.06 -11.31 -23.26
C LYS A 32 -13.61 -11.10 -21.85
N ASN A 33 -14.19 -9.93 -21.61
CA ASN A 33 -14.68 -9.50 -20.30
C ASN A 33 -16.21 -9.35 -20.34
N TYR A 34 -16.93 -10.36 -19.83
CA TYR A 34 -18.39 -10.30 -19.82
C TYR A 34 -19.03 -10.93 -18.58
N HIS A 35 -20.22 -10.44 -18.25
CA HIS A 35 -21.10 -10.97 -17.23
C HIS A 35 -22.37 -11.53 -17.85
N LEU A 36 -22.79 -12.69 -17.35
CA LEU A 36 -24.06 -13.33 -17.70
C LEU A 36 -24.99 -13.38 -16.48
N PRO A 37 -25.54 -12.23 -16.05
CA PRO A 37 -26.30 -12.12 -14.80
C PRO A 37 -27.53 -13.04 -14.75
N LEU A 38 -28.03 -13.48 -15.91
CA LEU A 38 -29.22 -14.31 -16.05
C LEU A 38 -28.92 -15.74 -16.53
N LYS A 39 -27.66 -16.17 -16.51
CA LYS A 39 -27.28 -17.52 -16.93
C LYS A 39 -28.06 -18.58 -16.16
N GLY A 40 -28.71 -19.50 -16.88
CA GLY A 40 -29.50 -20.57 -16.28
C GLY A 40 -30.87 -20.17 -15.72
N LYS A 41 -31.27 -18.89 -15.82
CA LYS A 41 -32.60 -18.43 -15.42
C LYS A 41 -33.58 -18.60 -16.57
N SER A 42 -34.79 -19.09 -16.28
CA SER A 42 -35.88 -19.12 -17.26
C SER A 42 -36.39 -17.72 -17.57
N LEU A 43 -36.89 -17.48 -18.79
CA LEU A 43 -37.28 -16.15 -19.27
C LEU A 43 -38.26 -15.42 -18.33
N GLY A 44 -39.21 -16.15 -17.72
CA GLY A 44 -40.17 -15.59 -16.75
C GLY A 44 -39.52 -15.07 -15.46
N ASN A 45 -38.33 -15.55 -15.12
CA ASN A 45 -37.57 -15.12 -13.94
C ASN A 45 -36.56 -14.02 -14.24
N TRP A 46 -36.41 -13.59 -15.50
CA TRP A 46 -35.43 -12.56 -15.86
C TRP A 46 -35.76 -11.20 -15.29
N ILE A 47 -37.00 -10.73 -15.45
CA ILE A 47 -37.41 -9.44 -14.88
C ILE A 47 -37.32 -9.45 -13.34
N PRO A 48 -37.81 -10.47 -12.62
CA PRO A 48 -37.61 -10.58 -11.18
C PRO A 48 -36.14 -10.58 -10.76
N GLU A 49 -35.28 -11.32 -11.45
CA GLU A 49 -33.86 -11.41 -11.13
C GLU A 49 -33.13 -10.09 -11.41
N LEU A 50 -33.38 -9.44 -12.55
CA LEU A 50 -32.84 -8.12 -12.85
C LEU A 50 -33.31 -7.09 -11.82
N LYS A 51 -34.60 -7.10 -11.45
CA LYS A 51 -35.12 -6.22 -10.39
C LYS A 51 -34.45 -6.50 -9.05
N ARG A 52 -34.17 -7.76 -8.71
CA ARG A 52 -33.43 -8.14 -7.50
C ARG A 52 -32.01 -7.61 -7.56
N LEU A 53 -31.29 -7.82 -8.66
CA LEU A 53 -29.92 -7.35 -8.85
C LEU A 53 -29.83 -5.83 -8.80
N ILE A 54 -30.75 -5.13 -9.48
CA ILE A 54 -30.85 -3.66 -9.41
C ILE A 54 -31.17 -3.23 -7.98
N LYS A 55 -32.08 -3.92 -7.28
CA LYS A 55 -32.42 -3.59 -5.89
C LYS A 55 -31.26 -3.84 -4.93
N ASP A 56 -30.50 -4.91 -5.11
CA ASP A 56 -29.32 -5.20 -4.28
C ASP A 56 -28.21 -4.16 -4.51
N ASP A 57 -28.12 -3.63 -5.74
CA ASP A 57 -27.24 -2.51 -6.09
C ASP A 57 -27.76 -1.18 -5.51
N GLU A 58 -29.08 -0.93 -5.58
CA GLU A 58 -29.76 0.23 -4.99
C GLU A 58 -29.75 0.23 -3.46
N ILE A 59 -29.63 -0.94 -2.80
CA ILE A 59 -29.57 -1.06 -1.34
C ILE A 59 -28.15 -0.78 -0.81
N SER A 60 -27.11 -1.03 -1.62
CA SER A 60 -25.73 -0.76 -1.22
C SER A 60 -25.49 0.74 -1.20
N SER A 61 -25.33 1.33 -0.01
CA SER A 61 -24.89 2.73 0.08
C SER A 61 -23.53 2.90 -0.60
N GLN A 62 -23.24 4.10 -1.11
CA GLN A 62 -21.90 4.41 -1.65
C GLN A 62 -20.79 4.09 -0.62
N GLY A 63 -21.08 4.26 0.68
CA GLY A 63 -20.16 3.88 1.76
C GLY A 63 -19.87 2.38 1.81
N GLU A 64 -20.87 1.53 1.63
CA GLU A 64 -20.69 0.08 1.53
C GLU A 64 -19.92 -0.34 0.26
N GLU A 65 -20.19 0.32 -0.85
CA GLU A 65 -19.47 0.10 -2.10
C GLU A 65 -17.98 0.44 -2.00
N LEU A 66 -17.63 1.59 -1.41
CA LEU A 66 -16.24 1.97 -1.15
C LEU A 66 -15.55 0.91 -0.28
N HIS A 67 -16.22 0.42 0.78
CA HIS A 67 -15.67 -0.63 1.63
C HIS A 67 -15.47 -1.93 0.88
N ARG A 68 -16.47 -2.37 0.08
CA ARG A 68 -16.36 -3.58 -0.75
C ARG A 68 -15.15 -3.49 -1.67
N MET A 69 -15.11 -2.46 -2.50
CA MET A 69 -14.06 -2.25 -3.52
C MET A 69 -12.66 -2.20 -2.90
N PHE A 70 -12.42 -1.37 -1.87
CA PHE A 70 -11.08 -1.23 -1.31
C PHE A 70 -10.60 -2.45 -0.51
N ASN A 71 -11.53 -3.24 0.06
CA ASN A 71 -11.18 -4.49 0.75
C ASN A 71 -10.86 -5.65 -0.20
N GLU A 72 -11.12 -5.52 -1.50
CA GLU A 72 -10.75 -6.55 -2.47
C GLU A 72 -9.26 -6.50 -2.84
N ALA A 73 -8.55 -5.41 -2.56
CA ALA A 73 -7.12 -5.30 -2.83
C ALA A 73 -6.28 -5.86 -1.68
N VAL A 74 -5.06 -6.28 -2.00
CA VAL A 74 -4.07 -6.68 -0.98
C VAL A 74 -3.61 -5.42 -0.24
N PRO A 75 -3.86 -5.32 1.08
CA PRO A 75 -3.43 -4.15 1.83
C PRO A 75 -1.91 -4.16 2.01
N LEU A 76 -1.30 -2.98 1.87
CA LEU A 76 0.13 -2.75 2.07
C LEU A 76 0.42 -2.36 3.52
N HIS A 77 1.61 -2.75 3.97
CA HIS A 77 2.18 -2.32 5.23
C HIS A 77 3.17 -1.15 5.08
N TRP A 78 3.54 -0.54 6.20
CA TRP A 78 4.45 0.61 6.25
C TRP A 78 5.83 0.34 5.61
N ASN A 79 6.31 -0.90 5.65
CA ASN A 79 7.59 -1.34 5.08
C ASN A 79 7.48 -1.63 3.57
N GLU A 80 6.30 -1.52 2.99
CA GLU A 80 6.01 -1.78 1.58
C GLU A 80 5.71 -0.50 0.79
N ILE A 81 5.75 0.67 1.44
CA ILE A 81 5.50 1.98 0.81
C ILE A 81 6.39 2.18 -0.44
N ASP A 82 7.65 1.73 -0.39
CA ASP A 82 8.60 1.86 -1.49
C ASP A 82 8.33 0.93 -2.68
N LYS A 83 7.37 0.00 -2.55
CA LYS A 83 6.92 -0.88 -3.64
C LYS A 83 5.88 -0.21 -4.56
N LEU A 84 5.35 0.95 -4.18
CA LEU A 84 4.33 1.64 -4.98
C LEU A 84 4.93 2.08 -6.34
N PRO A 85 4.30 1.73 -7.48
CA PRO A 85 4.84 2.03 -8.81
C PRO A 85 4.56 3.47 -9.28
N TYR A 86 3.86 4.28 -8.48
CA TYR A 86 3.47 5.64 -8.81
C TYR A 86 3.66 6.59 -7.63
N ASN A 87 3.86 7.86 -7.95
CA ASN A 87 4.13 8.91 -6.96
C ASN A 87 2.93 9.85 -6.72
N ASN A 88 1.84 9.69 -7.48
CA ASN A 88 0.62 10.47 -7.36
C ASN A 88 -0.57 9.56 -7.06
N GLY A 89 -1.40 9.91 -6.08
CA GLY A 89 -2.59 9.11 -5.82
C GLY A 89 -3.28 9.39 -4.48
N ILE A 90 -4.24 8.53 -4.17
CA ILE A 90 -5.00 8.55 -2.93
C ILE A 90 -4.69 7.28 -2.17
N TYR A 91 -4.58 7.39 -0.84
CA TYR A 91 -4.44 6.26 0.07
C TYR A 91 -5.69 6.10 0.92
N ILE A 92 -6.07 4.84 1.15
CA ILE A 92 -7.18 4.42 2.01
C ILE A 92 -6.59 3.58 3.12
N MET A 93 -6.78 3.99 4.38
CA MET A 93 -6.22 3.30 5.54
C MET A 93 -7.29 2.53 6.28
N PHE A 94 -6.91 1.37 6.76
CA PHE A 94 -7.68 0.50 7.63
C PHE A 94 -6.97 0.34 8.97
N GLU A 95 -7.74 0.06 10.02
CA GLU A 95 -7.21 -0.21 11.35
C GLU A 95 -7.57 -1.63 11.79
N ARG A 96 -6.58 -2.37 12.28
CA ARG A 96 -6.74 -3.74 12.76
C ARG A 96 -7.80 -3.79 13.86
N GLY A 97 -8.79 -4.66 13.67
CA GLY A 97 -9.89 -4.85 14.62
C GLY A 97 -11.09 -3.94 14.38
N GLU A 98 -10.97 -2.93 13.51
CA GLU A 98 -12.11 -2.11 13.09
C GLU A 98 -12.83 -2.77 11.91
N LEU A 99 -14.10 -3.09 12.09
CA LEU A 99 -14.93 -3.74 11.08
C LEU A 99 -16.15 -2.90 10.72
N TYR A 100 -16.52 -2.91 9.44
CA TYR A 100 -17.77 -2.37 8.93
C TYR A 100 -18.40 -3.42 8.01
N LYS A 101 -19.61 -3.87 8.36
CA LYS A 101 -20.33 -4.97 7.67
C LYS A 101 -19.46 -6.20 7.36
N GLY A 102 -18.62 -6.59 8.33
CA GLY A 102 -17.74 -7.76 8.23
C GLY A 102 -16.46 -7.57 7.39
N ARG A 103 -16.13 -6.33 7.00
CA ARG A 103 -14.91 -5.97 6.25
C ARG A 103 -14.04 -5.02 7.06
N ASN A 104 -12.77 -4.87 6.71
CA ASN A 104 -11.92 -3.88 7.36
C ASN A 104 -12.52 -2.49 7.13
N ARG A 105 -12.75 -1.78 8.23
CA ARG A 105 -13.34 -0.45 8.22
C ARG A 105 -12.32 0.58 7.76
N ILE A 106 -12.72 1.45 6.86
CA ILE A 106 -11.90 2.59 6.45
C ILE A 106 -11.82 3.56 7.63
N VAL A 107 -10.62 3.86 8.11
CA VAL A 107 -10.42 4.80 9.24
C VAL A 107 -9.86 6.14 8.80
N ARG A 108 -9.29 6.21 7.59
CA ARG A 108 -8.73 7.44 7.04
C ARG A 108 -8.62 7.35 5.53
N ILE A 109 -8.96 8.44 4.87
CA ILE A 109 -8.66 8.64 3.45
C ILE A 109 -7.70 9.81 3.35
N GLY A 110 -6.72 9.75 2.46
CA GLY A 110 -6.04 10.99 2.14
C GLY A 110 -5.18 11.03 0.90
N THR A 111 -4.71 12.25 0.61
CA THR A 111 -3.84 12.51 -0.54
C THR A 111 -2.68 13.47 -0.22
N HIS A 112 -2.07 14.04 -1.25
CA HIS A 112 -1.00 15.02 -1.23
C HIS A 112 -1.24 16.15 -2.24
N LEU A 113 -0.90 17.38 -1.84
CA LEU A 113 -1.11 18.60 -2.64
C LEU A 113 -0.16 18.64 -3.86
N ARG A 114 1.15 18.69 -3.60
CA ARG A 114 2.17 18.79 -4.66
C ARG A 114 2.34 17.46 -5.43
N PRO A 115 2.72 17.51 -6.72
CA PRO A 115 2.97 16.31 -7.51
C PRO A 115 4.12 15.49 -6.94
N ASP A 116 4.03 14.18 -7.14
CA ASP A 116 5.04 13.16 -6.82
C ASP A 116 5.36 13.07 -5.32
N ARG A 117 4.33 13.13 -4.47
CA ARG A 117 4.47 13.16 -3.01
C ARG A 117 3.76 12.04 -2.27
N LEU A 118 3.09 11.10 -2.95
CA LEU A 118 2.36 10.02 -2.30
C LEU A 118 3.27 9.21 -1.35
N ILE A 119 4.37 8.66 -1.87
CA ILE A 119 5.35 7.87 -1.10
C ILE A 119 5.86 8.69 0.10
N LYS A 120 6.26 9.95 -0.14
CA LYS A 120 6.74 10.83 0.94
C LYS A 120 5.65 11.09 1.99
N ARG A 121 4.40 11.27 1.58
CA ARG A 121 3.27 11.51 2.48
C ARG A 121 2.98 10.29 3.34
N LEU A 122 2.97 9.09 2.77
CA LEU A 122 2.84 7.83 3.50
C LEU A 122 4.00 7.64 4.50
N LYS A 123 5.24 7.90 4.08
CA LYS A 123 6.41 7.86 4.99
C LYS A 123 6.29 8.88 6.12
N ASN A 124 5.74 10.06 5.88
CA ASN A 124 5.48 11.05 6.94
C ASN A 124 4.51 10.54 8.01
N HIS A 125 3.57 9.67 7.64
CA HIS A 125 2.66 9.06 8.60
C HIS A 125 3.34 7.91 9.33
N SER A 126 3.88 6.93 8.61
CA SER A 126 4.25 5.62 9.19
C SER A 126 5.71 5.49 9.62
N ILE A 127 6.61 6.33 9.10
CA ILE A 127 8.07 6.22 9.32
C ILE A 127 8.61 7.44 10.07
N ASN A 128 8.27 8.65 9.63
CA ASN A 128 8.83 9.87 10.19
C ASN A 128 8.12 10.23 11.50
N LYS A 129 8.86 10.19 12.59
CA LYS A 129 8.42 10.52 13.96
C LYS A 129 8.27 12.02 14.15
N ASN A 130 7.27 12.61 13.49
CA ASN A 130 7.02 14.05 13.51
C ASN A 130 5.52 14.39 13.36
N ALA A 131 4.87 14.63 14.49
CA ALA A 131 3.47 15.02 14.59
C ALA A 131 3.20 16.42 14.04
N ASN A 132 4.14 17.36 14.14
CA ASN A 132 3.98 18.69 13.53
C ASN A 132 3.95 18.61 11.99
N GLY A 133 4.67 17.64 11.41
CA GLY A 133 4.65 17.35 9.97
C GLY A 133 3.51 16.44 9.50
N SER A 134 2.73 15.89 10.44
CA SER A 134 1.65 14.93 10.15
C SER A 134 0.50 15.08 11.14
N ILE A 135 -0.57 15.78 10.71
CA ILE A 135 -1.79 15.94 11.49
C ILE A 135 -2.40 14.61 11.97
N PHE A 136 -2.20 13.52 11.21
CA PHE A 136 -2.67 12.19 11.61
C PHE A 136 -1.97 11.70 12.90
N ARG A 137 -0.63 11.69 12.91
CA ARG A 137 0.18 11.45 14.11
C ARG A 137 -0.17 12.40 15.26
N LYS A 138 -0.38 13.69 14.97
CA LYS A 138 -0.82 14.69 15.96
C LYS A 138 -2.13 14.27 16.63
N ASN A 139 -3.12 13.85 15.84
CA ASN A 139 -4.43 13.38 16.31
C ASN A 139 -4.35 12.10 17.14
N ILE A 140 -3.52 11.13 16.75
CA ILE A 140 -3.28 9.92 17.56
C ILE A 140 -2.66 10.32 18.90
N GLY A 141 -1.65 11.20 18.90
CA GLY A 141 -1.05 11.74 20.12
C GLY A 141 -2.06 12.47 21.01
N ARG A 142 -2.95 13.29 20.41
CA ARG A 142 -4.05 13.96 21.13
C ARG A 142 -4.95 12.94 21.82
N ALA A 143 -5.39 11.90 21.11
CA ALA A 143 -6.24 10.86 21.67
C ALA A 143 -5.54 10.07 22.80
N LEU A 144 -4.27 9.72 22.65
CA LEU A 144 -3.48 9.02 23.67
C LEU A 144 -3.31 9.85 24.96
N LEU A 145 -3.02 11.14 24.82
CA LEU A 145 -2.86 12.05 25.96
C LEU A 145 -4.20 12.33 26.63
N HIS A 146 -5.26 12.59 25.84
CA HIS A 146 -6.60 12.85 26.35
C HIS A 146 -7.17 11.64 27.11
N LYS A 147 -6.98 10.42 26.58
CA LYS A 147 -7.38 9.17 27.27
C LYS A 147 -6.74 9.00 28.65
N LYS A 148 -5.55 9.54 28.85
CA LYS A 148 -4.80 9.49 30.11
C LYS A 148 -5.01 10.73 30.98
N GLU A 149 -5.86 11.67 30.55
CA GLU A 149 -6.04 12.99 31.16
C GLU A 149 -4.71 13.74 31.35
N ASP A 150 -3.76 13.53 30.43
CA ASP A 150 -2.41 14.06 30.55
C ASP A 150 -2.38 15.56 30.21
N PRO A 151 -1.97 16.44 31.15
CA PRO A 151 -1.97 17.89 30.93
C PRO A 151 -1.02 18.32 29.80
N TYR A 152 -0.07 17.47 29.41
CA TYR A 152 0.82 17.72 28.29
C TYR A 152 0.07 17.83 26.95
N LEU A 153 -1.19 17.39 26.88
CA LEU A 153 -2.07 17.64 25.73
C LEU A 153 -2.06 19.12 25.30
N LYS A 154 -2.06 20.05 26.25
CA LYS A 154 -2.04 21.50 25.96
C LYS A 154 -0.78 21.94 25.22
N ILE A 155 0.37 21.33 25.55
CA ILE A 155 1.65 21.61 24.90
C ILE A 155 1.74 20.85 23.58
N TRP A 156 1.33 19.58 23.59
CA TRP A 156 1.28 18.74 22.40
C TRP A 156 0.41 19.34 21.30
N ASP A 157 -0.62 20.11 21.62
CA ASP A 157 -1.47 20.73 20.60
C ASP A 157 -0.78 21.86 19.81
N LYS A 158 0.23 22.50 20.42
CA LYS A 158 0.97 23.61 19.81
C LYS A 158 1.84 23.14 18.64
N ASN A 159 1.97 23.98 17.62
CA ASN A 159 2.88 23.71 16.50
C ASN A 159 4.26 24.31 16.79
N THR A 160 5.14 23.50 17.41
CA THR A 160 6.50 23.93 17.80
C THR A 160 7.48 24.05 16.63
N SER A 161 7.03 23.83 15.39
CA SER A 161 7.79 24.20 14.18
C SER A 161 7.69 25.69 13.86
N ASP A 162 6.68 26.38 14.38
CA ASP A 162 6.61 27.84 14.36
C ASP A 162 7.61 28.42 15.37
N LYS A 163 8.42 29.40 14.94
CA LYS A 163 9.45 30.01 15.78
C LYS A 163 8.86 30.75 16.99
N GLU A 164 7.78 31.49 16.79
CA GLU A 164 7.19 32.33 17.84
C GLU A 164 6.59 31.44 18.94
N ILE A 165 5.82 30.42 18.53
CA ILE A 165 5.28 29.40 19.44
C ILE A 165 6.41 28.65 20.13
N LYS A 166 7.46 28.29 19.40
CA LYS A 166 8.59 27.58 20.00
C LYS A 166 9.27 28.43 21.07
N GLU A 167 9.49 29.73 20.82
CA GLU A 167 10.11 30.64 21.79
C GLU A 167 9.24 30.82 23.04
N GLU A 168 7.92 31.03 22.87
CA GLU A 168 6.96 31.18 23.97
C GLU A 168 6.89 29.92 24.85
N TYR A 169 6.79 28.74 24.24
CA TYR A 169 6.54 27.48 24.94
C TYR A 169 7.81 26.66 25.22
N ASN A 170 9.01 27.11 24.83
CA ASN A 170 10.26 26.31 24.92
C ASN A 170 10.50 25.72 26.32
N HIS A 171 10.17 26.49 27.36
CA HIS A 171 10.34 26.10 28.76
C HIS A 171 9.37 25.01 29.23
N LEU A 172 8.26 24.79 28.51
CA LEU A 172 7.25 23.77 28.79
C LEU A 172 7.41 22.52 27.90
N ILE A 173 8.26 22.58 26.88
CA ILE A 173 8.50 21.45 25.96
C ILE A 173 9.36 20.40 26.66
N ASP A 174 8.76 19.23 26.92
CA ASP A 174 9.46 18.04 27.37
C ASP A 174 9.84 17.18 26.15
N LYS A 175 11.08 17.37 25.69
CA LYS A 175 11.64 16.62 24.54
C LYS A 175 11.69 15.11 24.77
N LYS A 176 11.86 14.67 26.02
CA LYS A 176 11.91 13.23 26.35
C LYS A 176 10.51 12.65 26.18
N LYS A 177 9.51 13.32 26.74
CA LYS A 177 8.10 12.93 26.61
C LYS A 177 7.61 12.97 25.17
N GLU A 178 7.97 13.99 24.38
CA GLU A 178 7.62 14.03 22.95
C GLU A 178 8.22 12.86 22.18
N LYS A 179 9.49 12.53 22.44
CA LYS A 179 10.15 11.38 21.81
C LYS A 179 9.45 10.07 22.20
N GLU A 180 9.16 9.86 23.47
CA GLU A 180 8.45 8.67 23.95
C GLU A 180 7.05 8.56 23.34
N LEU A 181 6.30 9.67 23.26
CA LEU A 181 4.99 9.69 22.63
C LEU A 181 5.05 9.39 21.14
N GLU A 182 6.05 9.93 20.41
CA GLU A 182 6.28 9.61 19.01
C GLU A 182 6.64 8.13 18.77
N GLU A 183 7.36 7.49 19.68
CA GLU A 183 7.60 6.03 19.63
C GLU A 183 6.29 5.27 19.77
N ILE A 184 5.46 5.61 20.77
CA ILE A 184 4.16 4.97 21.00
C ILE A 184 3.24 5.14 19.77
N ILE A 185 3.20 6.35 19.18
CA ILE A 185 2.43 6.61 17.95
C ILE A 185 2.97 5.77 16.79
N SER A 186 4.29 5.67 16.64
CA SER A 186 4.91 4.85 15.60
C SER A 186 4.55 3.38 15.75
N ASP A 187 4.61 2.83 16.96
CA ASP A 187 4.25 1.44 17.21
C ASP A 187 2.77 1.19 16.95
N TYR A 188 1.89 2.10 17.38
CA TYR A 188 0.47 2.04 17.07
C TYR A 188 0.21 2.02 15.57
N LEU A 189 0.84 2.92 14.80
CA LEU A 189 0.66 2.97 13.34
C LEU A 189 1.19 1.71 12.65
N LYS A 190 2.39 1.24 13.01
CA LYS A 190 3.01 0.08 12.37
C LYS A 190 2.26 -1.23 12.63
N ASN A 191 1.67 -1.37 13.82
CA ASN A 191 1.03 -2.62 14.24
C ASN A 191 -0.47 -2.67 13.90
N ASN A 192 -1.12 -1.50 13.73
CA ASN A 192 -2.57 -1.44 13.55
C ASN A 192 -2.99 -0.90 12.19
N ILE A 193 -2.17 -0.10 11.50
CA ILE A 193 -2.59 0.52 10.23
C ILE A 193 -2.05 -0.24 9.03
N THR A 194 -2.97 -0.61 8.14
CA THR A 194 -2.67 -1.03 6.76
C THR A 194 -3.34 -0.08 5.78
N PHE A 195 -2.94 -0.11 4.51
CA PHE A 195 -3.52 0.79 3.53
C PHE A 195 -3.50 0.21 2.12
N VAL A 196 -4.42 0.68 1.28
CA VAL A 196 -4.38 0.51 -0.18
C VAL A 196 -4.17 1.87 -0.83
N CYS A 197 -3.65 1.88 -2.05
CA CYS A 197 -3.44 3.10 -2.82
C CYS A 197 -3.93 2.89 -4.24
N PHE A 198 -4.29 3.99 -4.91
CA PHE A 198 -4.56 4.00 -6.34
C PHE A 198 -4.13 5.33 -6.97
N PRO A 199 -3.79 5.34 -8.27
CA PRO A 199 -3.11 6.44 -8.92
C PRO A 199 -4.15 7.47 -9.36
N VAL A 200 -3.88 8.73 -9.07
CA VAL A 200 -4.71 9.85 -9.52
C VAL A 200 -3.77 11.02 -9.81
N ASN A 201 -3.65 11.39 -11.08
CA ASN A 201 -2.53 12.22 -11.53
C ASN A 201 -2.70 13.69 -11.20
N THR A 202 -3.92 14.23 -11.26
CA THR A 202 -4.15 15.66 -11.08
C THR A 202 -4.49 15.99 -9.63
N GLU A 203 -3.97 17.12 -9.13
CA GLU A 203 -4.26 17.59 -7.76
C GLU A 203 -5.75 17.85 -7.55
N LYS A 204 -6.40 18.50 -8.52
CA LYS A 204 -7.83 18.81 -8.47
C LYS A 204 -8.69 17.55 -8.31
N GLU A 205 -8.43 16.52 -9.12
CA GLU A 205 -9.15 15.26 -9.05
C GLU A 205 -8.85 14.53 -7.73
N ARG A 206 -7.58 14.50 -7.28
CA ARG A 206 -7.22 13.91 -5.99
C ARG A 206 -8.00 14.50 -4.82
N LEU A 207 -8.01 15.83 -4.73
CA LEU A 207 -8.69 16.53 -3.64
C LEU A 207 -10.21 16.34 -3.71
N ARG A 208 -10.80 16.37 -4.91
CA ARG A 208 -12.23 16.16 -5.09
C ARG A 208 -12.67 14.75 -4.67
N LEU A 209 -11.95 13.73 -5.14
CA LEU A 209 -12.27 12.33 -4.81
C LEU A 209 -11.98 12.01 -3.34
N GLU A 210 -10.89 12.56 -2.75
CA GLU A 210 -10.63 12.47 -1.31
C GLU A 210 -11.80 13.04 -0.50
N GLU A 211 -12.22 14.27 -0.79
CA GLU A 211 -13.35 14.92 -0.10
C GLU A 211 -14.65 14.14 -0.27
N GLY A 212 -14.97 13.73 -1.51
CA GLY A 212 -16.20 12.99 -1.80
C GLY A 212 -16.28 11.67 -1.04
N MET A 213 -15.20 10.87 -1.04
CA MET A 213 -15.18 9.62 -0.29
C MET A 213 -15.28 9.84 1.22
N ILE A 214 -14.60 10.86 1.78
CA ILE A 214 -14.72 11.20 3.20
C ILE A 214 -16.15 11.59 3.55
N SER A 215 -16.79 12.42 2.72
CA SER A 215 -18.17 12.87 2.94
C SER A 215 -19.15 11.70 2.89
N VAL A 216 -19.01 10.81 1.90
CA VAL A 216 -19.84 9.60 1.78
C VAL A 216 -19.76 8.75 3.05
N LEU A 217 -18.55 8.50 3.55
CA LEU A 217 -18.37 7.72 4.78
C LEU A 217 -19.02 8.41 6.00
N ASN A 218 -18.82 9.71 6.16
CA ASN A 218 -19.37 10.47 7.29
C ASN A 218 -20.91 10.53 7.29
N HIS A 219 -21.55 10.51 6.13
CA HIS A 219 -23.02 10.53 6.01
C HIS A 219 -23.65 9.14 5.91
N THR A 220 -22.85 8.07 5.99
CA THR A 220 -23.38 6.71 6.03
C THR A 220 -23.93 6.42 7.43
N GLU A 221 -25.25 6.24 7.55
CA GLU A 221 -25.95 6.21 8.84
C GLU A 221 -25.42 5.17 9.84
N ASP A 222 -25.05 3.98 9.36
CA ASP A 222 -24.55 2.86 10.17
C ASP A 222 -23.02 2.80 10.24
N PHE A 223 -22.32 3.81 9.71
CA PHE A 223 -20.86 3.86 9.74
C PHE A 223 -20.35 4.34 11.09
N GLN A 224 -20.12 3.39 12.00
CA GLN A 224 -19.63 3.66 13.36
C GLN A 224 -18.34 2.88 13.66
N PRO A 225 -17.42 3.44 14.46
CA PRO A 225 -16.23 2.72 14.91
C PRO A 225 -16.58 1.70 16.00
N SER A 226 -15.66 0.78 16.29
CA SER A 226 -15.80 -0.07 17.48
C SER A 226 -15.69 0.76 18.77
N THR A 227 -16.28 0.28 19.86
CA THR A 227 -16.18 0.95 21.18
C THR A 227 -14.75 0.97 21.72
N SER A 228 -13.87 0.10 21.20
CA SER A 228 -12.45 0.07 21.55
C SER A 228 -11.57 0.99 20.71
N TRP A 229 -12.11 1.61 19.66
CA TRP A 229 -11.35 2.45 18.74
C TRP A 229 -10.73 3.65 19.46
N LEU A 230 -9.42 3.88 19.26
CA LEU A 230 -8.69 4.94 19.95
C LEU A 230 -9.26 6.34 19.62
N GLY A 231 -9.79 6.54 18.41
CA GLY A 231 -10.34 7.82 17.98
C GLY A 231 -11.53 8.31 18.82
N LEU A 232 -12.27 7.41 19.50
CA LEU A 232 -13.32 7.80 20.45
C LEU A 232 -12.78 8.56 21.67
N SER A 233 -11.49 8.40 21.99
CA SER A 233 -10.81 9.17 23.03
C SER A 233 -10.24 10.50 22.54
N SER A 234 -10.44 10.88 21.28
CA SER A 234 -9.92 12.13 20.73
C SER A 234 -10.59 13.35 21.38
N PRO A 235 -9.84 14.42 21.73
CA PRO A 235 -10.43 15.69 22.13
C PRO A 235 -11.03 16.47 20.95
N VAL A 236 -10.79 16.02 19.71
CA VAL A 236 -11.32 16.62 18.47
C VAL A 236 -12.67 15.98 18.15
N GLU A 237 -13.74 16.78 18.19
CA GLU A 237 -15.12 16.30 18.06
C GLU A 237 -15.36 15.63 16.71
N GLU A 238 -14.83 16.22 15.64
CA GLU A 238 -14.94 15.73 14.27
C GLU A 238 -14.43 14.29 14.13
N ILE A 239 -13.39 13.92 14.86
CA ILE A 239 -12.85 12.55 14.85
C ILE A 239 -13.77 11.60 15.60
N LYS A 240 -14.27 12.02 16.78
CA LYS A 240 -15.16 11.20 17.59
C LYS A 240 -16.48 10.92 16.87
N SER A 241 -17.09 11.95 16.30
CA SER A 241 -18.43 11.86 15.71
C SER A 241 -18.43 11.14 14.37
N SER A 242 -17.40 11.33 13.54
CA SER A 242 -17.31 10.70 12.20
C SER A 242 -16.77 9.27 12.24
N GLY A 243 -16.09 8.89 13.31
CA GLY A 243 -15.32 7.65 13.34
C GLY A 243 -14.08 7.67 12.42
N LEU A 244 -13.71 8.80 11.83
CA LEU A 244 -12.57 8.91 10.91
C LEU A 244 -11.44 9.72 11.56
N TRP A 245 -10.20 9.40 11.20
CA TRP A 245 -9.04 10.24 11.51
C TRP A 245 -8.94 11.49 10.61
N ASN A 246 -9.98 11.78 9.82
CA ASN A 246 -10.12 12.98 9.00
C ASN A 246 -10.91 14.05 9.79
N CYS A 247 -10.45 15.30 9.74
CA CYS A 247 -11.20 16.44 10.27
C CYS A 247 -11.81 17.30 9.16
N ASN A 248 -11.17 17.31 7.99
CA ASN A 248 -11.62 18.05 6.82
C ASN A 248 -12.35 17.11 5.85
N GLY A 249 -13.28 17.65 5.07
CA GLY A 249 -14.03 16.91 4.04
C GLY A 249 -15.26 16.12 4.56
N LEU A 250 -15.47 16.06 5.88
CA LEU A 250 -16.58 15.32 6.51
C LEU A 250 -17.96 15.76 6.01
N ASN A 251 -18.13 17.07 5.80
CA ASN A 251 -19.38 17.68 5.33
C ASN A 251 -19.24 18.24 3.89
N GLY A 252 -18.31 17.70 3.10
CA GLY A 252 -18.12 18.07 1.70
C GLY A 252 -19.24 17.54 0.80
N ALA A 253 -19.17 17.85 -0.50
CA ALA A 253 -20.12 17.28 -1.46
C ALA A 253 -19.93 15.76 -1.58
N LEU A 254 -21.04 15.01 -1.50
CA LEU A 254 -21.06 13.56 -1.75
C LEU A 254 -20.51 13.24 -3.15
N LEU A 255 -20.10 11.99 -3.36
CA LEU A 255 -19.70 11.52 -4.69
C LEU A 255 -20.92 11.50 -5.62
N THR A 256 -20.75 12.00 -6.82
CA THR A 256 -21.70 11.73 -7.91
C THR A 256 -21.50 10.30 -8.41
N ASP A 257 -22.50 9.75 -9.12
CA ASP A 257 -22.38 8.43 -9.74
C ASP A 257 -21.23 8.36 -10.75
N GLU A 258 -20.94 9.47 -11.46
CA GLU A 258 -19.81 9.58 -12.37
C GLU A 258 -18.47 9.51 -11.62
N GLU A 259 -18.38 10.16 -10.46
CA GLU A 259 -17.18 10.12 -9.62
C GLU A 259 -16.99 8.75 -8.98
N MET A 260 -18.06 8.07 -8.58
CA MET A 260 -18.00 6.70 -8.08
C MET A 260 -17.48 5.73 -9.15
N LYS A 261 -18.03 5.81 -10.37
CA LYS A 261 -17.53 5.06 -11.54
C LYS A 261 -16.08 5.41 -11.86
N ARG A 262 -15.70 6.68 -11.74
CA ARG A 262 -14.33 7.14 -11.96
C ARG A 262 -13.36 6.51 -10.94
N ILE A 263 -13.74 6.44 -9.67
CA ILE A 263 -12.94 5.79 -8.62
C ILE A 263 -12.80 4.29 -8.91
N GLN A 264 -13.90 3.60 -9.26
CA GLN A 264 -13.87 2.18 -9.63
C GLN A 264 -12.90 1.92 -10.78
N TRP A 265 -12.97 2.72 -11.85
CA TRP A 265 -12.07 2.62 -13.00
C TRP A 265 -10.60 2.84 -12.58
N LEU A 266 -10.31 3.92 -11.85
CA LEU A 266 -8.95 4.24 -11.39
C LEU A 266 -8.36 3.14 -10.50
N PHE A 267 -9.20 2.53 -9.67
CA PHE A 267 -8.79 1.46 -8.75
C PHE A 267 -8.58 0.13 -9.48
N ASN A 268 -9.51 -0.26 -10.36
CA ASN A 268 -9.47 -1.56 -11.04
C ASN A 268 -8.40 -1.61 -12.14
N SER A 269 -8.15 -0.52 -12.86
CA SER A 269 -7.10 -0.44 -13.88
C SER A 269 -5.67 -0.64 -13.33
N GLN A 270 -5.47 -0.67 -12.01
CA GLN A 270 -4.23 -1.12 -11.37
C GLN A 270 -3.94 -2.62 -11.59
N SER A 271 -4.96 -3.42 -11.88
CA SER A 271 -4.90 -4.89 -11.89
C SER A 271 -4.39 -5.48 -13.21
N GLU A 272 -4.21 -4.65 -14.25
CA GLU A 272 -3.91 -5.10 -15.61
C GLU A 272 -2.44 -4.87 -16.05
N GLU A 273 -1.56 -4.34 -15.19
CA GLU A 273 -0.13 -4.28 -15.51
C GLU A 273 0.58 -5.63 -15.27
N PRO A 274 1.43 -6.12 -16.20
CA PRO A 274 2.08 -7.41 -16.08
C PRO A 274 3.12 -7.37 -14.96
N GLY A 275 2.81 -8.00 -13.83
CA GLY A 275 3.75 -8.12 -12.70
C GLY A 275 3.12 -8.24 -11.32
N TYR A 276 1.81 -8.07 -11.16
CA TYR A 276 1.11 -8.30 -9.90
C TYR A 276 0.40 -9.66 -9.89
N PRO A 277 0.52 -10.47 -8.82
CA PRO A 277 -0.19 -11.74 -8.73
C PRO A 277 -1.69 -11.48 -8.77
N SER A 278 -2.35 -12.16 -9.71
CA SER A 278 -3.80 -12.22 -9.85
C SER A 278 -4.43 -12.61 -8.51
N LYS A 279 -5.51 -11.93 -8.11
CA LYS A 279 -6.26 -12.23 -6.88
C LYS A 279 -6.78 -13.67 -6.93
N GLU A 280 -6.10 -14.61 -6.29
CA GLU A 280 -6.76 -15.84 -5.83
C GLU A 280 -7.52 -15.53 -4.53
N PRO A 281 -8.78 -15.96 -4.41
CA PRO A 281 -9.60 -15.69 -3.22
C PRO A 281 -9.16 -16.62 -2.08
N LEU A 282 -8.33 -16.11 -1.17
CA LEU A 282 -8.08 -16.76 0.11
C LEU A 282 -9.21 -16.41 1.08
N ILE A 283 -10.26 -17.24 1.08
CA ILE A 283 -11.13 -17.39 2.24
C ILE A 283 -10.26 -18.00 3.35
N LYS A 284 -9.81 -17.19 4.31
CA LYS A 284 -9.27 -17.69 5.58
C LYS A 284 -10.32 -17.49 6.67
N THR A 285 -11.02 -18.57 6.99
CA THR A 285 -11.67 -18.73 8.29
C THR A 285 -10.60 -18.75 9.38
N ILE A 286 -10.94 -18.13 10.50
CA ILE A 286 -10.17 -18.08 11.74
C ILE A 286 -10.03 -19.51 12.27
N ASP A 287 -8.80 -19.98 12.45
CA ASP A 287 -8.34 -20.80 13.59
C ASP A 287 -6.84 -21.17 13.42
N GLU A 288 -6.01 -20.50 14.24
CA GLU A 288 -4.76 -20.95 14.90
C GLU A 288 -3.57 -21.61 14.12
N PRO A 289 -2.36 -21.64 14.72
CA PRO A 289 -1.19 -20.98 14.14
C PRO A 289 -0.28 -21.84 13.25
N GLU A 290 0.42 -21.11 12.37
CA GLU A 290 1.41 -21.55 11.41
C GLU A 290 2.58 -22.35 12.01
N LYS A 291 3.02 -23.37 11.27
CA LYS A 291 4.42 -23.83 11.27
C LYS A 291 5.09 -23.31 10.00
N VAL A 292 5.94 -22.29 10.15
CA VAL A 292 6.94 -21.92 9.15
C VAL A 292 8.32 -22.22 9.73
N VAL A 293 9.09 -23.05 9.04
CA VAL A 293 10.44 -23.44 9.42
C VAL A 293 11.40 -22.33 8.97
N VAL A 294 11.99 -21.66 9.96
CA VAL A 294 13.09 -20.71 9.82
C VAL A 294 14.35 -21.49 9.44
N VAL A 295 15.00 -21.14 8.32
CA VAL A 295 16.37 -21.59 8.06
C VAL A 295 17.28 -20.75 8.96
N GLU A 296 17.88 -21.43 9.94
CA GLU A 296 18.67 -20.85 11.03
C GLU A 296 19.94 -20.13 10.55
N GLU A 297 20.29 -19.08 11.30
CA GLU A 297 21.61 -18.49 11.36
C GLU A 297 22.66 -19.58 11.64
N ASN A 298 23.45 -19.96 10.64
CA ASN A 298 24.68 -20.69 10.89
C ASN A 298 25.74 -19.73 11.45
N LYS A 299 25.72 -19.58 12.78
CA LYS A 299 26.87 -19.19 13.62
C LYS A 299 27.94 -20.27 13.53
N SER A 300 28.69 -20.29 12.45
CA SER A 300 30.03 -20.89 12.44
C SER A 300 30.86 -20.32 11.31
N MET A 301 31.54 -19.21 11.57
CA MET A 301 32.93 -19.04 11.16
C MET A 301 33.62 -18.06 12.12
N LYS A 302 34.56 -18.63 12.87
CA LYS A 302 35.43 -17.95 13.83
C LYS A 302 36.17 -16.77 13.19
N GLN A 303 36.35 -15.74 14.02
CA GLN A 303 37.32 -14.65 13.90
C GLN A 303 38.42 -14.89 12.83
N LYS A 304 38.43 -14.08 11.78
CA LYS A 304 39.66 -13.73 11.07
C LYS A 304 40.02 -12.29 11.38
N LYS A 305 41.28 -12.13 11.80
CA LYS A 305 41.97 -10.92 12.21
C LYS A 305 41.68 -9.74 11.28
N LYS A 306 41.62 -8.54 11.85
CA LYS A 306 42.00 -7.30 11.17
C LYS A 306 43.39 -7.51 10.55
N THR A 307 43.44 -7.80 9.26
CA THR A 307 44.61 -7.53 8.45
C THR A 307 44.20 -6.41 7.51
N ASP A 308 44.96 -5.31 7.54
CA ASP A 308 44.82 -4.14 6.66
C ASP A 308 45.22 -4.52 5.20
N THR A 309 44.66 -5.60 4.69
CA THR A 309 44.92 -6.10 3.34
C THR A 309 43.80 -5.59 2.46
N LYS A 310 44.14 -4.67 1.56
CA LYS A 310 43.21 -4.08 0.58
C LYS A 310 42.57 -5.19 -0.25
N VAL A 311 41.23 -5.34 -0.16
CA VAL A 311 40.46 -6.31 -0.96
C VAL A 311 40.72 -6.04 -2.45
N THR A 312 41.22 -7.04 -3.15
CA THR A 312 41.60 -6.96 -4.56
C THR A 312 40.46 -7.47 -5.46
N ALA A 313 40.55 -7.19 -6.77
CA ALA A 313 39.62 -7.76 -7.74
C ALA A 313 39.68 -9.29 -7.82
N HIS A 314 40.78 -9.92 -7.37
CA HIS A 314 40.89 -11.37 -7.26
C HIS A 314 40.01 -11.91 -6.13
N ASP A 315 40.04 -11.27 -4.96
CA ASP A 315 39.23 -11.67 -3.81
C ASP A 315 37.72 -11.56 -4.09
N ILE A 316 37.30 -10.52 -4.84
CA ILE A 316 35.91 -10.36 -5.27
C ILE A 316 35.49 -11.49 -6.23
N ARG A 317 36.39 -11.91 -7.14
CA ARG A 317 36.12 -13.03 -8.06
C ARG A 317 35.98 -14.34 -7.31
N GLU A 318 36.89 -14.65 -6.39
CA GLU A 318 36.80 -15.86 -5.57
C GLU A 318 35.52 -15.89 -4.74
N TYR A 319 35.11 -14.74 -4.20
CA TYR A 319 33.87 -14.64 -3.44
C TYR A 319 32.63 -14.93 -4.28
N ILE A 320 32.54 -14.37 -5.49
CA ILE A 320 31.40 -14.60 -6.39
C ILE A 320 31.36 -16.05 -6.89
N GLU A 321 32.52 -16.65 -7.22
CA GLU A 321 32.56 -18.07 -7.62
C GLU A 321 32.08 -18.98 -6.49
N LYS A 322 32.48 -18.69 -5.25
CA LYS A 322 31.98 -19.43 -4.09
C LYS A 322 30.45 -19.37 -3.97
N LEU A 323 29.84 -18.20 -4.21
CA LEU A 323 28.39 -18.05 -4.20
C LEU A 323 27.70 -18.84 -5.32
N PHE A 324 28.34 -18.95 -6.49
CA PHE A 324 27.82 -19.79 -7.57
C PHE A 324 27.88 -21.28 -7.22
N ASP A 325 28.99 -21.73 -6.63
CA ASP A 325 29.13 -23.14 -6.23
C ASP A 325 28.12 -23.52 -5.14
N GLU A 326 27.92 -22.67 -4.13
CA GLU A 326 26.89 -22.86 -3.10
C GLU A 326 25.47 -22.92 -3.70
N ALA A 327 25.19 -22.09 -4.71
CA ALA A 327 23.90 -22.07 -5.38
C ALA A 327 23.66 -23.33 -6.25
N ARG A 328 24.71 -23.84 -6.92
CA ARG A 328 24.67 -25.11 -7.68
C ARG A 328 24.46 -26.31 -6.77
N GLU A 329 25.23 -26.39 -5.68
CA GLU A 329 25.09 -27.47 -4.69
C GLU A 329 23.70 -27.48 -4.05
N SER A 330 23.09 -26.31 -3.90
CA SER A 330 21.73 -26.15 -3.38
C SER A 330 20.62 -26.34 -4.43
N GLY A 331 20.97 -26.58 -5.70
CA GLY A 331 20.02 -26.83 -6.78
C GLY A 331 19.21 -25.62 -7.24
N TYR A 332 19.69 -24.39 -7.01
CA TYR A 332 19.02 -23.19 -7.49
C TYR A 332 19.25 -23.01 -9.00
N PRO A 333 18.20 -22.70 -9.78
CA PRO A 333 18.32 -22.51 -11.23
C PRO A 333 19.03 -21.20 -11.61
N TYR A 334 19.11 -20.24 -10.69
CA TYR A 334 19.81 -18.97 -10.87
C TYR A 334 20.17 -18.35 -9.51
N LEU A 335 21.07 -17.38 -9.53
CA LEU A 335 21.50 -16.58 -8.40
C LEU A 335 21.42 -15.08 -8.75
N ASP A 336 20.67 -14.34 -7.95
CA ASP A 336 20.59 -12.87 -8.05
C ASP A 336 21.64 -12.24 -7.13
N LEU A 337 22.60 -11.52 -7.71
CA LEU A 337 23.62 -10.79 -6.95
C LEU A 337 23.42 -9.27 -7.05
N VAL A 338 23.58 -8.59 -5.92
CA VAL A 338 23.55 -7.13 -5.82
C VAL A 338 24.94 -6.62 -5.44
N SER A 339 25.45 -5.63 -6.17
CA SER A 339 26.81 -5.09 -5.98
C SER A 339 27.04 -4.52 -4.57
N GLY A 340 26.03 -3.88 -3.98
CA GLY A 340 26.11 -3.33 -2.62
C GLY A 340 26.22 -4.40 -1.54
N ASP A 341 25.61 -5.57 -1.73
CA ASP A 341 25.65 -6.67 -0.77
C ASP A 341 27.03 -7.32 -0.77
N ILE A 342 27.62 -7.55 -1.96
CA ILE A 342 28.99 -8.05 -2.11
C ILE A 342 29.99 -7.08 -1.47
N HIS A 343 29.82 -5.77 -1.72
CA HIS A 343 30.67 -4.74 -1.13
C HIS A 343 30.61 -4.74 0.41
N LYS A 344 29.42 -4.94 0.98
CA LYS A 344 29.20 -5.01 2.43
C LYS A 344 29.76 -6.31 3.03
N GLN A 345 29.56 -7.44 2.36
CA GLN A 345 30.03 -8.76 2.81
C GLN A 345 31.55 -8.88 2.80
N LEU A 346 32.22 -8.25 1.83
CA LEU A 346 33.69 -8.15 1.79
C LEU A 346 34.26 -7.01 2.64
N ASN A 347 33.41 -6.26 3.35
CA ASN A 347 33.76 -5.14 4.23
C ASN A 347 34.71 -4.13 3.55
N MET A 348 34.46 -3.84 2.27
CA MET A 348 35.27 -2.94 1.47
C MET A 348 35.07 -1.49 1.89
N LYS A 349 36.15 -0.71 1.99
CA LYS A 349 36.10 0.72 2.35
C LYS A 349 35.87 1.63 1.15
N ASP A 350 36.53 1.35 0.01
CA ASP A 350 36.41 2.12 -1.23
C ASP A 350 36.54 1.21 -2.47
N SER A 351 35.94 1.65 -3.58
CA SER A 351 35.94 1.05 -4.94
C SER A 351 34.75 0.15 -5.31
N MET A 352 33.54 0.70 -5.18
CA MET A 352 32.31 0.17 -5.83
C MET A 352 32.48 -0.16 -7.33
N PRO A 353 33.23 0.63 -8.13
CA PRO A 353 33.47 0.29 -9.53
C PRO A 353 34.14 -1.08 -9.71
N SER A 354 35.05 -1.49 -8.81
CA SER A 354 35.72 -2.79 -8.89
C SER A 354 34.75 -3.96 -8.70
N VAL A 355 33.79 -3.85 -7.79
CA VAL A 355 32.75 -4.88 -7.57
C VAL A 355 31.87 -5.00 -8.81
N CYS A 356 31.36 -3.87 -9.31
CA CYS A 356 30.51 -3.85 -10.50
C CYS A 356 31.26 -4.37 -11.73
N SER A 357 32.53 -3.98 -11.95
CA SER A 357 33.35 -4.49 -13.06
C SER A 357 33.53 -6.01 -13.01
N VAL A 358 33.79 -6.57 -11.82
CA VAL A 358 33.91 -8.02 -11.67
C VAL A 358 32.58 -8.72 -11.94
N MET A 359 31.46 -8.19 -11.44
CA MET A 359 30.14 -8.71 -11.73
C MET A 359 29.84 -8.72 -13.24
N TYR A 360 30.12 -7.62 -13.95
CA TYR A 360 29.94 -7.58 -15.41
C TYR A 360 30.84 -8.57 -16.16
N GLN A 361 32.08 -8.79 -15.69
CA GLN A 361 33.00 -9.77 -16.30
C GLN A 361 32.53 -11.23 -16.14
N LYS A 362 31.61 -11.51 -15.22
CA LYS A 362 31.08 -12.86 -14.96
C LYS A 362 29.81 -13.19 -15.74
N ILE A 363 29.21 -12.21 -16.42
CA ILE A 363 28.02 -12.41 -17.26
C ILE A 363 28.38 -13.35 -18.41
N LYS A 364 27.58 -14.41 -18.58
CA LYS A 364 27.62 -15.34 -19.72
C LYS A 364 26.36 -15.19 -20.56
N ASP A 365 26.36 -15.81 -21.74
CA ASP A 365 25.17 -15.87 -22.59
C ASP A 365 24.02 -16.57 -21.85
N GLY A 366 22.93 -15.83 -21.62
CA GLY A 366 21.76 -16.27 -20.86
C GLY A 366 21.54 -15.52 -19.54
N ASP A 367 22.55 -14.83 -19.00
CA ASP A 367 22.43 -14.06 -17.77
C ASP A 367 21.70 -12.72 -17.98
N GLU A 368 20.97 -12.25 -16.96
CA GLU A 368 20.09 -11.08 -17.05
C GLU A 368 20.50 -9.96 -16.11
N ILE A 369 20.65 -8.74 -16.63
CA ILE A 369 20.84 -7.54 -15.82
C ILE A 369 19.46 -7.02 -15.38
N LEU A 370 19.06 -7.34 -14.15
CA LEU A 370 17.75 -6.97 -13.60
C LEU A 370 17.65 -5.48 -13.24
N HIS A 371 18.76 -4.85 -12.85
CA HIS A 371 18.79 -3.43 -12.52
C HIS A 371 20.17 -2.81 -12.79
N ARG A 372 20.20 -1.68 -13.51
CA ARG A 372 21.40 -0.87 -13.77
C ARG A 372 21.14 0.61 -13.53
N THR A 373 22.13 1.33 -13.01
CA THR A 373 22.09 2.80 -12.94
C THR A 373 22.63 3.42 -14.23
N PRO A 374 22.29 4.68 -14.55
CA PRO A 374 22.82 5.37 -15.73
C PRO A 374 24.35 5.43 -15.80
N SER A 375 25.02 5.42 -14.64
CA SER A 375 26.49 5.39 -14.54
C SER A 375 27.12 4.03 -14.86
N GLY A 376 26.34 2.95 -14.86
CA GLY A 376 26.85 1.57 -14.93
C GLY A 376 27.59 1.10 -13.67
N TYR A 377 27.91 1.98 -12.72
CA TYR A 377 28.63 1.65 -11.49
C TYR A 377 27.87 2.24 -10.29
N SER A 378 27.27 1.37 -9.48
CA SER A 378 26.45 1.73 -8.30
C SER A 378 26.37 0.55 -7.33
N SER A 379 26.01 0.80 -6.07
CA SER A 379 25.71 -0.24 -5.07
C SER A 379 24.39 -0.98 -5.33
N THR A 380 23.62 -0.55 -6.33
CA THR A 380 22.30 -1.10 -6.66
C THR A 380 22.30 -1.94 -7.95
N ILE A 381 23.46 -2.18 -8.56
CA ILE A 381 23.52 -3.05 -9.76
C ILE A 381 23.08 -4.45 -9.33
N LYS A 382 22.05 -4.98 -10.00
CA LYS A 382 21.52 -6.32 -9.76
C LYS A 382 21.59 -7.15 -11.03
N ILE A 383 22.25 -8.30 -10.95
CA ILE A 383 22.43 -9.23 -12.06
C ILE A 383 22.00 -10.62 -11.60
N ARG A 384 21.21 -11.29 -12.45
CA ARG A 384 20.83 -12.67 -12.34
C ARG A 384 21.81 -13.51 -13.15
N TYR A 385 22.50 -14.42 -12.47
CA TYR A 385 23.37 -15.41 -13.08
C TYR A 385 22.68 -16.76 -13.06
N PHE A 386 22.52 -17.41 -14.20
CA PHE A 386 22.06 -18.79 -14.25
C PHE A 386 23.24 -19.69 -13.90
N VAL A 387 23.12 -20.45 -12.80
CA VAL A 387 24.25 -21.15 -12.15
C VAL A 387 24.27 -22.64 -12.42
#